data_AF-A0A842XWM8-F1
#
_entry.id   AF-A0A842XWM8-F1
#
_cell.length_a   1.000
_cell.length_b   1.000
_cell.length_c   1.000
_cell.angle_alpha   90.00
_cell.angle_beta   90.00
_cell.angle_gamma   90.00
#
_symmetry.space_group_name_H-M   'P 1'
#
loop_
_entity.id
_entity.type
_entity.pdbx_description
1 polymer ?
#
loop_
_entity_poly.entity_id
_entity_poly.type
_entity_poly.pdbx_seq_one_letter_code
_entity_poly.pdbx_strand_id
1 'polypeptide(L)'
;TPVIEELEEQTETPIEENLMEPPEETLETETLPSELPVNQLIIENLGGLLVPSDTVRIDNEMLSQWKGISDSTKIDQVEVETFDGKTMQCKVKPIKDSKYEGKGIIRMPEKIQLNLEVKKGELVRVKPLVY
;
A
#
# COMPACT_ATOMS: atom_id res chain seq x y z
N THR A 1 39.52 50.07 39.31
CA THR A 1 40.28 49.69 40.51
C THR A 1 39.48 48.63 41.24
N PRO A 2 40.09 47.67 41.93
CA PRO A 2 41.19 46.74 41.62
C PRO A 2 40.67 45.26 41.74
N VAL A 3 41.42 44.24 41.27
CA VAL A 3 42.14 43.17 42.05
C VAL A 3 41.25 42.53 43.13
N ILE A 4 41.11 41.20 43.17
CA ILE A 4 41.76 40.25 44.11
C ILE A 4 41.10 38.88 43.74
N GLU A 5 41.85 37.87 43.26
CA GLU A 5 42.37 36.71 44.04
C GLU A 5 41.25 35.99 44.82
N GLU A 6 41.12 34.68 44.95
CA GLU A 6 41.83 33.45 44.61
C GLU A 6 40.89 32.34 45.11
N LEU A 7 40.98 31.13 44.55
CA LEU A 7 40.82 29.82 45.21
C LEU A 7 40.93 28.81 44.05
N GLU A 8 42.06 28.14 43.84
CA GLU A 8 42.44 26.88 44.51
C GLU A 8 41.25 25.89 44.46
N GLU A 9 41.30 24.68 43.90
CA GLU A 9 42.40 23.75 43.77
C GLU A 9 41.92 22.51 42.96
N GLN A 10 42.82 21.91 42.18
CA GLN A 10 43.12 20.47 42.17
C GLN A 10 42.09 19.38 41.76
N THR A 11 42.49 18.68 40.67
CA THR A 11 42.57 17.21 40.43
C THR A 11 41.36 16.28 40.25
N GLU A 12 41.58 15.38 39.27
CA GLU A 12 41.14 13.98 39.15
C GLU A 12 39.69 13.64 38.74
N THR A 13 39.57 13.03 37.55
CA THR A 13 38.55 12.01 37.19
C THR A 13 38.71 10.75 38.06
N PRO A 14 37.82 9.73 38.03
CA PRO A 14 36.40 9.61 37.61
C PRO A 14 35.52 8.90 38.68
N ILE A 15 34.19 8.82 38.55
CA ILE A 15 33.39 7.62 38.90
C ILE A 15 31.95 7.67 38.37
N GLU A 16 31.61 6.57 37.73
CA GLU A 16 30.34 5.87 37.53
C GLU A 16 29.13 6.29 38.39
N GLU A 17 28.04 6.69 37.74
CA GLU A 17 26.68 6.61 38.29
C GLU A 17 25.76 6.04 37.21
N ASN A 18 25.23 4.85 37.50
CA ASN A 18 24.20 4.16 36.76
C ASN A 18 22.88 4.42 37.51
N LEU A 19 21.87 4.99 36.86
CA LEU A 19 20.44 4.68 37.05
C LEU A 19 19.52 5.56 36.17
N MET A 20 18.98 4.91 35.13
CA MET A 20 17.59 4.93 34.67
C MET A 20 16.93 6.24 34.16
N GLU A 21 16.56 6.25 32.87
CA GLU A 21 15.21 6.53 32.28
C GLU A 21 15.33 6.77 30.75
N PRO A 22 14.27 6.59 29.94
CA PRO A 22 13.32 5.48 29.73
C PRO A 22 13.49 4.92 28.27
N PRO A 23 12.71 3.93 27.78
CA PRO A 23 13.10 3.14 26.61
C PRO A 23 13.13 4.00 25.34
N GLU A 24 14.17 3.83 24.53
CA GLU A 24 14.12 4.20 23.13
C GLU A 24 12.95 3.45 22.52
N GLU A 25 11.81 4.14 22.33
CA GLU A 25 10.81 3.71 21.37
C GLU A 25 11.43 3.96 19.98
N THR A 26 12.41 3.12 19.64
CA THR A 26 12.73 2.83 18.27
C THR A 26 11.44 2.29 17.68
N LEU A 27 10.65 3.18 17.10
CA LEU A 27 9.86 2.84 15.93
C LEU A 27 10.88 2.38 14.88
N GLU A 28 11.35 1.14 15.03
CA GLU A 28 11.79 0.32 13.93
C GLU A 28 10.57 0.19 13.03
N THR A 29 10.28 1.25 12.28
CA THR A 29 9.62 1.08 11.01
C THR A 29 10.69 0.39 10.19
N GLU A 30 10.76 -0.93 10.32
CA GLU A 30 11.38 -1.80 9.33
C GLU A 30 10.69 -1.47 8.01
N THR A 31 11.20 -0.46 7.29
CA THR A 31 10.87 -0.25 5.89
C THR A 31 11.48 -1.41 5.14
N LEU A 32 10.76 -2.54 5.14
CA LEU A 32 11.01 -3.66 4.25
C LEU A 32 10.70 -3.17 2.82
N PRO A 33 11.69 -3.06 1.92
CA PRO A 33 11.42 -2.67 0.54
C PRO A 33 10.96 -3.91 -0.24
N SER A 34 9.64 -4.13 -0.27
CA SER A 34 8.88 -4.68 -1.39
C SER A 34 7.39 -4.55 -1.11
N GLU A 35 6.92 -3.31 -0.94
CA GLU A 35 5.48 -3.05 -0.92
C GLU A 35 4.95 -3.28 -2.34
N LEU A 36 4.09 -4.28 -2.49
CA LEU A 36 3.38 -4.51 -3.74
C LEU A 36 2.70 -3.21 -4.17
N PRO A 37 2.73 -2.87 -5.46
CA PRO A 37 2.16 -1.62 -5.94
C PRO A 37 0.67 -1.54 -5.58
N VAL A 38 0.30 -0.48 -4.87
CA VAL A 38 -1.10 -0.15 -4.58
C VAL A 38 -1.55 0.93 -5.57
N ASN A 39 -2.53 0.58 -6.40
CA ASN A 39 -3.05 1.48 -7.44
C ASN A 39 -4.46 1.92 -7.10
N GLN A 40 -4.72 3.23 -7.19
CA GLN A 40 -6.08 3.78 -7.07
C GLN A 40 -6.74 3.78 -8.45
N LEU A 41 -7.92 3.17 -8.54
CA LEU A 41 -8.64 3.00 -9.81
C LEU A 41 -10.09 3.47 -9.69
N ILE A 42 -10.61 4.05 -10.77
CA ILE A 42 -12.02 4.46 -10.88
C ILE A 42 -12.86 3.26 -11.29
N ILE A 43 -13.98 3.04 -10.59
CA ILE A 43 -14.89 1.94 -10.88
C ILE A 43 -15.67 2.22 -12.16
N GLU A 44 -15.63 1.26 -13.08
CA GLU A 44 -16.50 1.16 -14.24
C GLU A 44 -17.32 -0.13 -14.23
N ASN A 45 -18.48 -0.11 -14.91
CA ASN A 45 -19.37 -1.27 -14.91
C ASN A 45 -18.83 -2.38 -15.82
N LEU A 46 -18.83 -3.62 -15.32
CA LEU A 46 -18.67 -4.82 -16.13
C LEU A 46 -20.02 -5.54 -16.27
N GLY A 47 -20.71 -5.29 -17.38
CA GLY A 47 -21.99 -5.90 -17.71
C GLY A 47 -21.91 -6.79 -18.97
N GLY A 48 -22.97 -7.57 -19.19
CA GLY A 48 -23.09 -8.49 -20.32
C GLY A 48 -23.66 -9.85 -19.88
N LEU A 49 -24.06 -10.66 -20.85
CA LEU A 49 -24.52 -12.03 -20.59
C LEU A 49 -23.33 -12.90 -20.13
N LEU A 50 -23.52 -13.72 -19.09
CA LEU A 50 -22.50 -14.63 -18.53
C LEU A 50 -21.22 -13.96 -18.00
N VAL A 51 -21.28 -12.70 -17.56
CA VAL A 51 -20.14 -12.09 -16.85
C VAL A 51 -19.90 -12.84 -15.54
N PRO A 52 -18.68 -13.35 -15.29
CA PRO A 52 -18.35 -13.98 -14.01
C PRO A 52 -18.51 -12.97 -12.87
N SER A 53 -19.12 -13.39 -11.78
CA SER A 53 -19.44 -12.50 -10.66
C SER A 53 -18.26 -12.21 -9.73
N ASP A 54 -17.13 -12.88 -9.92
CA ASP A 54 -15.91 -12.84 -9.09
C ASP A 54 -14.70 -12.25 -9.84
N THR A 55 -14.90 -11.81 -11.09
CA THR A 55 -13.82 -11.39 -11.98
C THR A 55 -13.90 -9.90 -12.27
N VAL A 56 -12.82 -9.18 -11.97
CA VAL A 56 -12.61 -7.78 -12.35
C VAL A 56 -11.72 -7.69 -13.59
N ARG A 57 -11.78 -6.54 -14.29
CA ARG A 57 -10.87 -6.27 -15.40
C ARG A 57 -10.12 -4.96 -15.21
N ILE A 58 -8.82 -4.99 -15.48
CA ILE A 58 -7.93 -3.82 -15.40
C ILE A 58 -7.06 -3.73 -16.65
N ASP A 59 -6.40 -2.60 -16.82
CA ASP A 59 -5.56 -2.34 -17.99
C ASP A 59 -4.39 -3.33 -18.08
N ASN A 60 -4.10 -3.76 -19.32
CA ASN A 60 -3.06 -4.74 -19.59
C ASN A 60 -1.66 -4.18 -19.29
N GLU A 61 -1.46 -2.87 -19.47
CA GLU A 61 -0.23 -2.18 -19.10
C GLU A 61 0.04 -2.33 -17.60
N MET A 62 -0.96 -2.07 -16.75
CA MET A 62 -0.81 -2.17 -15.29
C MET A 62 -0.53 -3.61 -14.85
N LEU A 63 -1.22 -4.59 -15.43
CA LEU A 63 -0.93 -6.01 -15.21
C LEU A 63 0.50 -6.39 -15.61
N SER A 64 1.02 -5.81 -16.68
CA SER A 64 2.39 -6.05 -17.14
C SER A 64 3.42 -5.40 -16.23
N GLN A 65 3.15 -4.18 -15.75
CA GLN A 65 4.00 -3.48 -14.77
C GLN A 65 4.11 -4.29 -13.48
N TRP A 66 2.99 -4.78 -12.94
CA TRP A 66 3.01 -5.57 -11.72
C TRP A 66 3.79 -6.89 -11.89
N LYS A 67 3.65 -7.55 -13.04
CA LYS A 67 4.46 -8.75 -13.35
C LYS A 67 5.95 -8.46 -13.45
N GLY A 68 6.34 -7.26 -13.87
CA GLY A 68 7.75 -6.86 -13.92
C GLY A 68 8.35 -6.60 -12.53
N ILE A 69 7.52 -6.28 -11.55
CA ILE A 69 7.93 -6.00 -10.16
C ILE A 69 7.93 -7.27 -9.32
N SER A 70 7.00 -8.20 -9.58
CA SER A 70 6.95 -9.48 -8.90
C SER A 70 7.81 -10.54 -9.60
N ASP A 71 8.58 -11.33 -8.86
CA ASP A 71 9.19 -12.58 -9.40
C ASP A 71 8.13 -13.65 -9.79
N SER A 72 6.85 -13.35 -9.52
CA SER A 72 5.72 -14.23 -9.83
C SER A 72 5.48 -14.34 -11.34
N THR A 73 5.23 -15.57 -11.79
CA THR A 73 4.99 -15.84 -13.22
C THR A 73 3.63 -15.28 -13.69
N LYS A 74 2.65 -15.15 -12.78
CA LYS A 74 1.28 -14.73 -13.12
C LYS A 74 0.61 -14.02 -11.96
N ILE A 75 -0.04 -12.90 -12.28
CA ILE A 75 -1.01 -12.23 -11.42
C ILE A 75 -2.39 -12.59 -11.96
N ASP A 76 -3.09 -13.47 -11.23
CA ASP A 76 -4.44 -13.93 -11.56
C ASP A 76 -5.49 -13.49 -10.54
N GLN A 77 -5.06 -12.95 -9.40
CA GLN A 77 -5.89 -12.35 -8.38
C GLN A 77 -5.37 -10.99 -7.94
N VAL A 78 -6.30 -10.19 -7.43
CA VAL A 78 -6.05 -8.88 -6.82
C VAL A 78 -6.89 -8.77 -5.56
N GLU A 79 -6.39 -8.00 -4.60
CA GLU A 79 -7.23 -7.51 -3.51
C GLU A 79 -7.72 -6.11 -3.88
N VAL A 80 -9.04 -5.92 -3.79
CA VAL A 80 -9.70 -4.63 -3.94
C VAL A 80 -10.10 -4.14 -2.56
N GLU A 81 -9.67 -2.94 -2.21
CA GLU A 81 -9.92 -2.28 -0.94
C GLU A 81 -10.66 -0.95 -1.17
N THR A 82 -11.70 -0.72 -0.38
CA THR A 82 -12.44 0.54 -0.34
C THR A 82 -11.83 1.49 0.70
N PHE A 83 -12.14 2.79 0.62
CA PHE A 83 -11.60 3.77 1.56
C PHE A 83 -12.19 3.66 2.99
N ASP A 84 -13.33 2.97 3.15
CA ASP A 84 -13.89 2.58 4.45
C ASP A 84 -13.31 1.25 4.98
N GLY A 85 -12.33 0.67 4.28
CA GLY A 85 -11.55 -0.49 4.75
C GLY A 85 -12.15 -1.85 4.42
N LYS A 86 -13.19 -1.94 3.59
CA LYS A 86 -13.71 -3.22 3.11
C LYS A 86 -12.79 -3.76 2.04
N THR A 87 -12.45 -5.04 2.15
CA THR A 87 -11.57 -5.71 1.21
C THR A 87 -12.24 -6.93 0.60
N MET A 88 -11.91 -7.22 -0.66
CA MET A 88 -12.33 -8.45 -1.30
C MET A 88 -11.30 -8.90 -2.34
N GLN A 89 -11.00 -10.20 -2.32
CA GLN A 89 -10.15 -10.82 -3.34
C GLN A 89 -10.96 -11.14 -4.59
N CYS A 90 -10.43 -10.76 -5.74
CA CYS A 90 -11.08 -10.90 -7.03
C CYS A 90 -10.14 -11.55 -8.04
N LYS A 91 -10.68 -12.38 -8.93
CA LYS A 91 -9.93 -12.81 -10.11
C LYS A 91 -9.71 -11.63 -11.03
N VAL A 92 -8.54 -11.53 -11.64
CA VAL A 92 -8.22 -10.43 -12.54
C VAL A 92 -8.00 -10.90 -13.98
N LYS A 93 -8.52 -10.11 -14.93
CA LYS A 93 -8.31 -10.29 -16.36
C LYS A 93 -7.99 -8.95 -17.03
N PRO A 94 -7.26 -8.94 -18.16
CA PRO A 94 -7.04 -7.70 -18.89
C PRO A 94 -8.33 -7.17 -19.51
N ILE A 95 -8.46 -5.84 -19.57
CA ILE A 95 -9.42 -5.18 -20.46
C ILE A 95 -8.94 -5.37 -21.90
N LYS A 96 -9.85 -5.78 -22.79
CA LYS A 96 -9.57 -6.02 -24.21
C LYS A 96 -9.94 -4.85 -25.13
N ASP A 97 -10.72 -3.90 -24.61
CA ASP A 97 -11.26 -2.79 -25.38
C ASP A 97 -10.33 -1.58 -25.20
N SER A 98 -9.67 -1.17 -26.27
CA SER A 98 -8.66 -0.12 -26.28
C SER A 98 -9.19 1.24 -25.82
N LYS A 99 -10.51 1.46 -25.84
CA LYS A 99 -11.09 2.70 -25.31
C LYS A 99 -10.88 2.88 -23.81
N TYR A 100 -10.44 1.84 -23.09
CA TYR A 100 -10.19 1.88 -21.66
C TYR A 100 -8.70 1.90 -21.30
N GLU A 101 -7.83 1.67 -22.28
CA GLU A 101 -6.39 1.60 -22.06
C GLU A 101 -5.84 2.91 -21.48
N GLY A 102 -5.05 2.80 -20.41
CA GLY A 102 -4.42 3.94 -19.74
C GLY A 102 -5.39 4.84 -18.98
N LYS A 103 -6.65 4.43 -18.77
CA LYS A 103 -7.66 5.26 -18.09
C LYS A 103 -7.63 5.15 -16.58
N GLY A 104 -6.84 4.24 -16.01
CA GLY A 104 -6.79 4.04 -14.56
C GLY A 104 -8.14 3.56 -14.02
N ILE A 105 -8.77 2.63 -14.73
CA ILE A 105 -10.08 2.09 -14.36
C ILE A 105 -10.00 0.62 -13.94
N ILE A 106 -10.99 0.22 -13.15
CA ILE A 106 -11.30 -1.17 -12.87
C ILE A 106 -12.75 -1.45 -13.26
N ARG A 107 -12.96 -2.46 -14.11
CA ARG A 107 -14.31 -2.90 -14.50
C ARG A 107 -14.78 -4.00 -13.57
N MET A 108 -15.89 -3.76 -12.86
CA MET A 108 -16.40 -4.65 -11.81
C MET A 108 -17.87 -5.04 -12.08
N PRO A 109 -18.23 -6.34 -11.94
CA PRO A 109 -19.62 -6.77 -11.93
C PRO A 109 -20.39 -6.12 -10.78
N GLU A 110 -21.70 -5.95 -10.96
CA GLU A 110 -22.58 -5.37 -9.95
C GLU A 110 -22.50 -6.12 -8.61
N LYS A 111 -22.39 -7.45 -8.63
CA LYS A 111 -22.23 -8.26 -7.40
C LYS A 111 -21.01 -7.85 -6.57
N ILE A 112 -19.89 -7.53 -7.23
CA ILE A 112 -18.67 -7.12 -6.55
C ILE A 112 -18.85 -5.73 -5.94
N GLN A 113 -19.46 -4.81 -6.70
CA GLN A 113 -19.80 -3.47 -6.23
C GLN A 113 -20.73 -3.51 -5.00
N LEU A 114 -21.76 -4.37 -5.02
CA LEU A 114 -22.68 -4.56 -3.90
C LEU A 114 -21.98 -5.09 -2.64
N ASN A 115 -21.10 -6.09 -2.77
CA ASN A 115 -20.38 -6.66 -1.61
C ASN A 115 -19.41 -5.66 -0.97
N LEU A 116 -18.80 -4.80 -1.78
CA LEU A 116 -17.91 -3.73 -1.33
C LEU A 116 -18.66 -2.44 -0.96
N GLU A 117 -19.98 -2.38 -1.17
CA GLU A 117 -20.83 -1.20 -0.98
C GLU A 117 -20.32 0.06 -1.71
N VAL A 118 -19.81 -0.14 -2.93
CA VAL A 118 -19.31 0.92 -3.82
C VAL A 118 -20.15 1.03 -5.09
N LYS A 119 -19.96 2.11 -5.85
CA LYS A 119 -20.63 2.30 -7.15
C LYS A 119 -19.67 2.82 -8.22
N LYS A 120 -20.10 2.67 -9.48
CA LYS A 120 -19.44 3.31 -10.63
C LYS A 120 -19.07 4.77 -10.33
N GLY A 121 -17.84 5.13 -10.70
CA GLY A 121 -17.28 6.47 -10.53
C GLY A 121 -16.55 6.69 -9.20
N GLU A 122 -16.69 5.79 -8.24
CA GLU A 122 -15.90 5.83 -7.01
C GLU A 122 -14.49 5.28 -7.20
N LEU A 123 -13.62 5.55 -6.23
CA LEU A 123 -12.24 5.11 -6.19
C LEU A 123 -12.08 3.90 -5.27
N VAL A 124 -11.25 2.95 -5.70
CA VAL A 124 -10.80 1.81 -4.89
C VAL A 124 -9.29 1.68 -4.98
N ARG A 125 -8.68 1.10 -3.96
CA ARG A 125 -7.28 0.68 -3.95
C ARG A 125 -7.20 -0.76 -4.41
N VAL A 126 -6.26 -1.06 -5.30
CA VAL A 126 -6.07 -2.40 -5.84
C VAL A 126 -4.61 -2.76 -5.75
N LYS A 127 -4.34 -3.94 -5.19
CA LYS A 127 -3.00 -4.51 -5.09
C LYS A 127 -2.96 -5.91 -5.71
N PRO A 128 -1.87 -6.28 -6.39
CA PRO A 128 -1.71 -7.64 -6.89
C PRO A 128 -1.60 -8.61 -5.71
N LEU A 129 -2.15 -9.81 -5.87
CA LEU A 129 -1.86 -10.92 -4.99
C LEU A 129 -0.80 -11.80 -5.65
N VAL A 130 0.35 -11.92 -4.98
CA VAL A 130 1.46 -12.78 -5.37
C VAL A 130 1.57 -13.91 -4.35
N TYR A 131 1.77 -15.13 -4.82
CA TYR A 131 1.94 -16.34 -4.01
C TYR A 131 3.31 -16.97 -4.29
#